data_AF-A0A2V7YJN8-F1
#
_entry.id   AF-A0A2V7YJN8-F1
#
_cell.length_a   1.000
_cell.length_b   1.000
_cell.length_c   1.000
_cell.angle_alpha   90.00
_cell.angle_beta   90.00
_cell.angle_gamma   90.00
#
_symmetry.space_group_name_H-M   'P 1'
#
loop_
_entity.id
_entity.type
_entity.pdbx_description
1 polymer ?
#
loop_
_entity_poly.entity_id
_entity_poly.type
_entity_poly.pdbx_seq_one_letter_code
_entity_poly.pdbx_strand_id
1 'polypeptide(L)'
;MRKLTVVLLIAAAFASVPAQAIRCTVDEVPAATLLLPYFEVDFGKPNGVSTLLSINNASATAVLAHVVVWTDLSVPVLDFNIYLTGYDVQTISLRDLLTGWMPQTASAGQDPTDTISPKGAFSQDINFASCNGLLPPPNPLPPDFVSHLLLSLTGKPSPVFGGLCAGRDLGDNIARGYITVDTVSNCTLRFPGDPGYFLPGGTGDATNQNVLWGDYFYVDESQNYASGNPMVHIEASATDAQTSLPGQYTFYGRYVNWTAADNREPLATGFASRYVTHGTFSGGTDLIVWRDSKVNQGPFTCPVAPGTRPPWYPLGQEGIVIFDEAEHPQVPQTFPVSPQPPQASLLPFPAEAQRTAVGGAGLPVPFDFGWIYLNLNTLVTAAGNNPPEDPRAAQAWVTTEMKAMGRFSVGFDAVQLDSACQAVHFTPGP
;
A
#
# COMPACT_ATOMS: atom_id res chain seq x y z
N MET A 1 -69.44 -22.44 3.33
CA MET A 1 -68.40 -21.47 3.74
C MET A 1 -67.21 -22.25 4.31
N ARG A 2 -66.21 -22.57 3.48
CA ARG A 2 -64.90 -23.09 3.89
C ARG A 2 -63.87 -22.13 3.31
N LYS A 3 -63.21 -21.36 4.16
CA LYS A 3 -62.21 -20.36 3.76
C LYS A 3 -60.91 -21.09 3.41
N LEU A 4 -60.47 -20.97 2.16
CA LEU A 4 -59.12 -21.28 1.73
C LEU A 4 -58.18 -20.23 2.34
N THR A 5 -57.23 -20.66 3.16
CA THR A 5 -56.10 -19.81 3.58
C THR A 5 -54.95 -20.08 2.62
N VAL A 6 -54.69 -19.12 1.75
CA VAL A 6 -53.50 -19.07 0.90
C VAL A 6 -52.33 -18.63 1.80
N VAL A 7 -51.34 -19.49 1.98
CA VAL A 7 -50.06 -19.14 2.61
C VAL A 7 -49.17 -18.55 1.52
N LEU A 8 -48.96 -17.23 1.58
CA LEU A 8 -48.04 -16.51 0.71
C LEU A 8 -46.61 -16.75 1.23
N LEU A 9 -45.83 -17.58 0.53
CA LEU A 9 -44.38 -17.69 0.72
C LEU A 9 -43.73 -16.42 0.15
N ILE A 10 -43.36 -15.49 1.04
CA ILE A 10 -42.52 -14.35 0.69
C ILE A 10 -41.06 -14.85 0.67
N ALA A 11 -40.54 -15.13 -0.51
CA ALA A 11 -39.11 -15.27 -0.73
C ALA A 11 -38.49 -13.87 -0.61
N ALA A 12 -37.86 -13.58 0.53
CA ALA A 12 -37.05 -12.38 0.70
C ALA A 12 -35.75 -12.56 -0.12
N ALA A 13 -35.76 -12.07 -1.35
CA ALA A 13 -34.54 -11.80 -2.09
C ALA A 13 -33.83 -10.64 -1.37
N PHE A 14 -32.74 -10.94 -0.66
CA PHE A 14 -31.77 -9.93 -0.28
C PHE A 14 -31.12 -9.41 -1.58
N ALA A 15 -31.73 -8.38 -2.17
CA ALA A 15 -31.00 -7.52 -3.07
C ALA A 15 -30.02 -6.73 -2.18
N SER A 16 -28.75 -7.09 -2.23
CA SER A 16 -27.67 -6.24 -1.74
C SER A 16 -27.81 -4.89 -2.44
N VAL A 17 -28.25 -3.88 -1.71
CA VAL A 17 -28.14 -2.49 -2.16
C VAL A 17 -26.64 -2.25 -2.35
N PRO A 18 -26.15 -1.81 -3.52
CA PRO A 18 -24.75 -1.45 -3.64
C PRO A 18 -24.51 -0.35 -2.61
N ALA A 19 -23.55 -0.59 -1.70
CA ALA A 19 -23.04 0.48 -0.86
C ALA A 19 -22.59 1.60 -1.81
N GLN A 20 -23.20 2.77 -1.69
CA GLN A 20 -22.73 3.94 -2.41
C GLN A 20 -21.61 4.52 -1.55
N ALA A 21 -20.36 4.19 -1.90
CA ALA A 21 -19.19 4.87 -1.38
C ALA A 21 -19.34 6.38 -1.68
N ILE A 22 -19.10 7.21 -0.68
CA ILE A 22 -18.86 8.64 -0.93
C ILE A 22 -17.47 8.69 -1.54
N ARG A 23 -17.40 8.90 -2.85
CA ARG A 23 -16.12 8.93 -3.58
C ARG A 23 -15.24 10.05 -3.05
N CYS A 24 -13.92 9.83 -3.06
CA CYS A 24 -12.97 10.60 -2.26
C CYS A 24 -13.09 10.35 -0.75
N THR A 25 -13.63 9.20 -0.36
CA THR A 25 -13.43 8.61 0.96
C THR A 25 -13.12 7.14 0.74
N VAL A 26 -11.93 6.71 1.12
CA VAL A 26 -11.53 5.31 0.99
C VAL A 26 -12.32 4.51 2.02
N ASP A 27 -13.12 3.56 1.55
CA ASP A 27 -13.88 2.62 2.39
C ASP A 27 -13.46 1.16 2.14
N GLU A 28 -13.73 0.31 3.12
CA GLU A 28 -13.37 -1.12 3.07
C GLU A 28 -14.39 -1.91 2.23
N VAL A 29 -14.33 -1.72 0.92
CA VAL A 29 -15.16 -2.42 -0.08
C VAL A 29 -14.29 -3.07 -1.15
N PRO A 30 -14.82 -4.03 -1.94
CA PRO A 30 -14.05 -4.61 -3.02
C PRO A 30 -13.53 -3.54 -3.99
N ALA A 31 -12.25 -3.65 -4.34
CA ALA A 31 -11.50 -2.64 -5.08
C ALA A 31 -10.84 -3.21 -6.34
N ALA A 32 -10.43 -2.34 -7.25
CA ALA A 32 -9.69 -2.73 -8.45
C ALA A 32 -8.18 -2.82 -8.18
N THR A 33 -7.72 -2.11 -7.14
CA THR A 33 -6.34 -2.10 -6.67
C THR A 33 -6.32 -2.32 -5.15
N LEU A 34 -5.42 -3.18 -4.66
CA LEU A 34 -5.07 -3.26 -3.24
C LEU A 34 -3.67 -2.68 -3.02
N LEU A 35 -3.49 -1.94 -1.92
CA LEU A 35 -2.17 -1.50 -1.46
C LEU A 35 -1.87 -2.10 -0.09
N LEU A 36 -0.76 -2.82 0.01
CA LEU A 36 -0.10 -3.14 1.27
C LEU A 36 0.85 -1.98 1.56
N PRO A 37 0.54 -1.07 2.49
CA PRO A 37 1.27 0.20 2.62
C PRO A 37 2.73 0.00 3.04
N TYR A 38 3.02 -1.11 3.73
CA TYR A 38 4.36 -1.42 4.20
C TYR A 38 4.52 -2.91 4.52
N PHE A 39 5.68 -3.48 4.22
CA PHE A 39 6.09 -4.80 4.69
C PHE A 39 7.49 -4.81 5.30
N GLU A 40 7.76 -5.80 6.15
CA GLU A 40 9.10 -6.10 6.68
C GLU A 40 9.35 -7.61 6.67
N VAL A 41 10.55 -8.01 6.28
CA VAL A 41 11.03 -9.39 6.41
C VAL A 41 12.47 -9.37 6.93
N ASP A 42 12.69 -9.90 8.12
CA ASP A 42 14.02 -10.07 8.71
C ASP A 42 14.65 -11.38 8.19
N PHE A 43 15.64 -11.27 7.29
CA PHE A 43 16.40 -12.42 6.79
C PHE A 43 17.54 -12.83 7.70
N GLY A 44 17.98 -11.96 8.61
CA GLY A 44 19.01 -12.26 9.59
C GLY A 44 18.51 -13.17 10.71
N LYS A 45 17.19 -13.22 10.92
CA LYS A 45 16.55 -14.05 11.95
C LYS A 45 15.38 -14.85 11.36
N PRO A 46 15.48 -16.19 11.27
CA PRO A 46 14.40 -17.03 10.75
C PRO A 46 13.05 -16.81 11.44
N ASN A 47 13.05 -16.56 12.75
CA ASN A 47 11.86 -16.34 13.56
C ASN A 47 11.60 -14.83 13.80
N GLY A 48 12.35 -13.94 13.14
CA GLY A 48 12.14 -12.50 13.22
C GLY A 48 10.92 -12.06 12.42
N VAL A 49 10.65 -10.75 12.43
CA VAL A 49 9.49 -10.17 11.74
C VAL A 49 9.37 -10.65 10.29
N SER A 50 8.16 -10.99 9.90
CA SER A 50 7.74 -11.30 8.53
C SER A 50 6.34 -10.77 8.31
N THR A 51 6.00 -10.49 7.06
CA THR A 51 4.65 -10.11 6.66
C THR A 51 3.95 -11.26 5.94
N LEU A 52 2.70 -11.50 6.31
CA LEU A 52 1.74 -12.33 5.59
C LEU A 52 0.69 -11.42 4.95
N LEU A 53 0.17 -11.78 3.79
CA LEU A 53 -0.97 -11.11 3.18
C LEU A 53 -1.93 -12.11 2.53
N SER A 54 -3.16 -11.69 2.30
CA SER A 54 -4.14 -12.41 1.48
C SER A 54 -4.66 -11.54 0.35
N ILE A 55 -4.84 -12.12 -0.83
CA ILE A 55 -5.53 -11.50 -1.95
C ILE A 55 -6.75 -12.34 -2.28
N ASN A 56 -7.92 -11.71 -2.22
CA ASN A 56 -9.20 -12.41 -2.22
C ASN A 56 -10.10 -11.86 -3.33
N ASN A 57 -10.91 -12.74 -3.92
CA ASN A 57 -11.90 -12.38 -4.93
C ASN A 57 -13.30 -12.31 -4.30
N ALA A 58 -14.02 -11.21 -4.48
CA ALA A 58 -15.39 -11.04 -4.00
C ALA A 58 -16.46 -11.50 -5.02
N SER A 59 -16.04 -11.95 -6.21
CA SER A 59 -16.92 -12.33 -7.31
C SER A 59 -16.96 -13.84 -7.54
N ALA A 60 -18.09 -14.35 -8.04
CA ALA A 60 -18.18 -15.72 -8.55
C ALA A 60 -17.35 -15.93 -9.82
N THR A 61 -17.02 -14.86 -10.55
CA THR A 61 -16.21 -14.91 -11.77
C THR A 61 -14.73 -15.00 -11.40
N ALA A 62 -13.97 -15.86 -12.08
CA ALA A 62 -12.53 -15.93 -11.92
C ALA A 62 -11.84 -14.64 -12.42
N VAL A 63 -10.78 -14.23 -11.75
CA VAL A 63 -10.07 -12.98 -12.03
C VAL A 63 -8.56 -13.17 -12.02
N LEU A 64 -7.86 -12.32 -12.75
CA LEU A 64 -6.42 -12.19 -12.66
C LEU A 64 -6.06 -10.97 -11.82
N ALA A 65 -5.09 -11.14 -10.95
CA ALA A 65 -4.47 -10.08 -10.19
C ALA A 65 -2.98 -9.99 -10.57
N HIS A 66 -2.49 -8.77 -10.80
CA HIS A 66 -1.07 -8.51 -11.05
C HIS A 66 -0.47 -7.85 -9.82
N VAL A 67 0.54 -8.50 -9.24
CA VAL A 67 1.20 -8.06 -8.01
C VAL A 67 2.52 -7.41 -8.37
N VAL A 68 2.79 -6.23 -7.79
CA VAL A 68 4.09 -5.57 -7.89
C VAL A 68 4.65 -5.31 -6.50
N VAL A 69 5.88 -5.79 -6.28
CA VAL A 69 6.65 -5.52 -5.07
C VAL A 69 7.56 -4.33 -5.31
N TRP A 70 7.39 -3.32 -4.47
CA TRP A 70 8.13 -2.07 -4.52
C TRP A 70 9.07 -1.98 -3.33
N THR A 71 10.23 -1.36 -3.53
CA THR A 71 11.13 -0.95 -2.43
C THR A 71 10.54 0.23 -1.64
N ASP A 72 11.15 0.57 -0.51
CA ASP A 72 10.76 1.73 0.30
C ASP A 72 10.97 3.09 -0.38
N LEU A 73 11.70 3.12 -1.50
CA LEU A 73 11.85 4.28 -2.38
C LEU A 73 11.21 4.06 -3.77
N SER A 74 10.25 3.15 -3.86
CA SER A 74 9.31 3.01 -4.99
C SER A 74 9.93 2.66 -6.34
N VAL A 75 11.03 1.92 -6.28
CA VAL A 75 11.55 1.17 -7.40
C VAL A 75 10.90 -0.23 -7.38
N PRO A 76 10.23 -0.67 -8.45
CA PRO A 76 9.67 -2.01 -8.54
C PRO A 76 10.79 -3.04 -8.72
N VAL A 77 10.70 -4.18 -8.04
CA VAL A 77 11.75 -5.22 -8.02
C VAL A 77 11.25 -6.62 -8.40
N LEU A 78 9.95 -6.85 -8.33
CA LEU A 78 9.31 -8.10 -8.71
C LEU A 78 7.88 -7.81 -9.14
N ASP A 79 7.47 -8.42 -10.24
CA ASP A 79 6.07 -8.56 -10.61
C ASP A 79 5.72 -10.02 -10.88
N PHE A 80 4.45 -10.36 -10.69
CA PHE A 80 3.90 -11.66 -11.08
C PHE A 80 2.37 -11.59 -11.14
N ASN A 81 1.78 -12.58 -11.81
CA ASN A 81 0.33 -12.71 -11.90
C ASN A 81 -0.14 -13.78 -10.91
N ILE A 82 -1.33 -13.58 -10.37
CA ILE A 82 -2.07 -14.55 -9.56
C ILE A 82 -3.40 -14.78 -10.26
N TYR A 83 -3.76 -16.04 -10.40
CA TYR A 83 -5.08 -16.45 -10.82
C TYR A 83 -5.93 -16.80 -9.60
N LEU A 84 -7.12 -16.20 -9.52
CA LEU A 84 -8.10 -16.44 -8.48
C LEU A 84 -9.35 -17.02 -9.14
N THR A 85 -9.77 -18.21 -8.72
CA THR A 85 -11.11 -18.71 -9.08
C THR A 85 -12.20 -17.83 -8.47
N GLY A 86 -13.48 -18.11 -8.75
CA GLY A 86 -14.58 -17.40 -8.09
C GLY A 86 -14.51 -17.54 -6.56
N TYR A 87 -14.61 -16.44 -5.81
CA TYR A 87 -14.53 -16.38 -4.35
C TYR A 87 -13.23 -16.89 -3.72
N ASP A 88 -12.18 -17.00 -4.53
CA ASP A 88 -10.90 -17.57 -4.12
C ASP A 88 -10.12 -16.67 -3.17
N VAL A 89 -9.19 -17.27 -2.44
CA VAL A 89 -8.32 -16.63 -1.45
C VAL A 89 -6.91 -17.16 -1.66
N GLN A 90 -5.97 -16.27 -1.99
CA GLN A 90 -4.56 -16.59 -2.08
C GLN A 90 -3.79 -15.95 -0.92
N THR A 91 -3.34 -16.76 0.03
CA THR A 91 -2.42 -16.32 1.09
C THR A 91 -0.97 -16.36 0.61
N ILE A 92 -0.18 -15.37 0.99
CA ILE A 92 1.23 -15.22 0.61
C ILE A 92 2.05 -14.91 1.86
N SER A 93 3.11 -15.69 2.06
CA SER A 93 4.18 -15.39 3.01
C SER A 93 5.27 -14.60 2.29
N LEU A 94 5.54 -13.36 2.70
CA LEU A 94 6.58 -12.56 2.05
C LEU A 94 7.98 -13.11 2.32
N ARG A 95 8.19 -13.84 3.41
CA ARG A 95 9.44 -14.57 3.64
C ARG A 95 9.66 -15.64 2.57
N ASP A 96 8.62 -16.42 2.24
CA ASP A 96 8.71 -17.48 1.24
C ASP A 96 8.84 -16.88 -0.17
N LEU A 97 8.01 -15.87 -0.49
CA LEU A 97 8.06 -15.15 -1.77
C LEU A 97 9.46 -14.60 -2.06
N LEU A 98 10.04 -13.86 -1.10
CA LEU A 98 11.33 -13.21 -1.28
C LEU A 98 12.52 -14.17 -1.20
N THR A 99 12.32 -15.40 -0.74
CA THR A 99 13.31 -16.49 -0.85
C THR A 99 13.11 -17.35 -2.09
N GLY A 100 12.16 -16.98 -2.96
CA GLY A 100 11.97 -17.53 -4.31
C GLY A 100 10.78 -18.47 -4.44
N TRP A 101 9.99 -18.70 -3.39
CA TRP A 101 8.82 -19.58 -3.43
C TRP A 101 7.57 -18.81 -3.89
N MET A 102 7.23 -18.98 -5.17
CA MET A 102 6.13 -18.25 -5.80
C MET A 102 4.77 -18.89 -5.55
N PRO A 103 3.69 -18.11 -5.36
CA PRO A 103 2.31 -18.63 -5.31
C PRO A 103 1.98 -19.44 -6.56
N GLN A 104 1.57 -20.70 -6.37
CA GLN A 104 1.26 -21.60 -7.48
C GLN A 104 -0.23 -21.51 -7.81
N THR A 105 -0.56 -20.65 -8.77
CA THR A 105 -1.92 -20.50 -9.31
C THR A 105 -1.91 -20.65 -10.82
N ALA A 106 -3.00 -21.15 -11.41
CA ALA A 106 -3.10 -21.39 -12.84
C ALA A 106 -4.55 -21.26 -13.32
N SER A 107 -4.74 -20.65 -14.50
CA SER A 107 -6.07 -20.58 -15.10
C SER A 107 -6.49 -21.94 -15.68
N ALA A 108 -7.78 -22.15 -15.96
CA ALA A 108 -8.32 -23.42 -16.48
C ALA A 108 -7.53 -24.03 -17.66
N GLY A 109 -6.94 -23.20 -18.52
CA GLY A 109 -6.16 -23.69 -19.67
C GLY A 109 -4.77 -24.23 -19.32
N GLN A 110 -4.19 -23.81 -18.19
CA GLN A 110 -2.91 -24.29 -17.66
C GLN A 110 -3.11 -25.36 -16.56
N ASP A 111 -4.33 -25.53 -16.05
CA ASP A 111 -4.70 -26.52 -15.05
C ASP A 111 -5.90 -27.39 -15.50
N PRO A 112 -5.75 -28.21 -16.56
CA PRO A 112 -6.86 -28.98 -17.13
C PRO A 112 -7.39 -30.08 -16.19
N THR A 113 -6.66 -30.40 -15.12
CA THR A 113 -7.04 -31.39 -14.10
C THR A 113 -7.57 -30.77 -12.81
N ASP A 114 -7.67 -29.44 -12.73
CA ASP A 114 -8.20 -28.71 -11.56
C ASP A 114 -7.43 -29.06 -10.26
N THR A 115 -6.10 -29.08 -10.35
CA THR A 115 -5.18 -29.54 -9.29
C THR A 115 -4.31 -28.43 -8.70
N ILE A 116 -4.11 -27.33 -9.42
CA ILE A 116 -3.29 -26.19 -9.01
C ILE A 116 -4.17 -25.10 -8.40
N SER A 117 -5.26 -24.74 -9.09
CA SER A 117 -6.23 -23.74 -8.64
C SER A 117 -7.64 -24.36 -8.61
N PRO A 118 -7.89 -25.30 -7.66
CA PRO A 118 -9.16 -26.01 -7.59
C PRO A 118 -10.33 -25.07 -7.31
N LYS A 119 -11.49 -25.33 -7.91
CA LYS A 119 -12.68 -24.48 -7.73
C LYS A 119 -13.77 -25.10 -6.85
N GLY A 120 -14.55 -24.23 -6.21
CA GLY A 120 -15.79 -24.59 -5.53
C GLY A 120 -16.99 -24.69 -6.48
N ALA A 121 -18.10 -25.27 -5.99
CA ALA A 121 -19.34 -25.42 -6.78
C ALA A 121 -20.00 -24.10 -7.21
N PHE A 122 -19.70 -22.99 -6.52
CA PHE A 122 -20.21 -21.65 -6.81
C PHE A 122 -19.18 -20.77 -7.53
N SER A 123 -18.00 -21.32 -7.82
CA SER A 123 -16.87 -20.61 -8.40
C SER A 123 -16.82 -20.86 -9.91
N GLN A 124 -16.73 -19.79 -10.69
CA GLN A 124 -16.28 -19.92 -12.06
C GLN A 124 -14.78 -20.17 -12.08
N ASP A 125 -14.37 -20.76 -13.19
CA ASP A 125 -13.01 -21.08 -13.53
C ASP A 125 -12.92 -20.94 -15.05
N ILE A 126 -11.96 -20.15 -15.48
CA ILE A 126 -11.89 -19.48 -16.77
C ILE A 126 -10.45 -19.59 -17.26
N ASN A 127 -10.29 -19.96 -18.54
CA ASN A 127 -9.00 -19.96 -19.19
C ASN A 127 -8.63 -18.54 -19.65
N PHE A 128 -7.48 -18.05 -19.19
CA PHE A 128 -6.85 -16.83 -19.71
C PHE A 128 -5.69 -17.23 -20.61
N ALA A 129 -5.91 -17.25 -21.93
CA ALA A 129 -4.91 -17.75 -22.89
C ALA A 129 -3.57 -16.99 -22.86
N SER A 130 -3.60 -15.72 -22.44
CA SER A 130 -2.40 -14.88 -22.25
C SER A 130 -1.47 -15.39 -21.15
N CYS A 131 -1.94 -16.25 -20.25
CA CYS A 131 -1.16 -16.78 -19.14
C CYS A 131 -0.31 -18.01 -19.50
N ASN A 132 -0.38 -18.48 -20.75
CA ASN A 132 0.45 -19.60 -21.20
C ASN A 132 1.95 -19.25 -21.10
N GLY A 133 2.70 -20.03 -20.32
CA GLY A 133 4.12 -19.79 -20.05
C GLY A 133 4.42 -18.74 -18.96
N LEU A 134 3.37 -18.14 -18.37
CA LEU A 134 3.48 -17.23 -17.22
C LEU A 134 2.90 -17.85 -15.94
N LEU A 135 1.83 -18.64 -16.06
CA LEU A 135 1.23 -19.39 -14.96
C LEU A 135 1.37 -20.91 -15.16
N PRO A 136 1.56 -21.67 -14.07
CA PRO A 136 1.99 -21.18 -12.75
C PRO A 136 3.40 -20.56 -12.82
N PRO A 137 3.71 -19.58 -11.96
CA PRO A 137 5.01 -18.92 -12.00
C PRO A 137 6.14 -19.91 -11.63
N PRO A 138 7.36 -19.72 -12.16
CA PRO A 138 8.51 -20.57 -11.83
C PRO A 138 8.72 -20.66 -10.31
N ASN A 139 8.92 -21.89 -9.83
CA ASN A 139 9.11 -22.15 -8.41
C ASN A 139 10.15 -23.26 -8.19
N PRO A 140 11.31 -22.97 -7.56
CA PRO A 140 11.72 -21.66 -7.04
C PRO A 140 12.19 -20.68 -8.13
N LEU A 141 12.23 -19.40 -7.81
CA LEU A 141 12.91 -18.38 -8.62
C LEU A 141 14.42 -18.67 -8.74
N PRO A 142 15.08 -18.22 -9.83
CA PRO A 142 16.53 -18.37 -9.98
C PRO A 142 17.33 -17.74 -8.82
N PRO A 143 18.41 -18.37 -8.34
CA PRO A 143 19.19 -17.85 -7.20
C PRO A 143 19.72 -16.42 -7.41
N ASP A 144 20.14 -16.07 -8.63
CA ASP A 144 20.61 -14.72 -8.95
C ASP A 144 19.48 -13.68 -8.81
N PHE A 145 18.24 -14.08 -9.11
CA PHE A 145 17.08 -13.22 -8.96
C PHE A 145 16.68 -13.08 -7.48
N VAL A 146 16.73 -14.16 -6.70
CA VAL A 146 16.54 -14.08 -5.23
C VAL A 146 17.58 -13.14 -4.61
N SER A 147 18.85 -13.23 -5.02
CA SER A 147 19.89 -12.29 -4.59
C SER A 147 19.57 -10.85 -4.98
N HIS A 148 18.99 -10.62 -6.16
CA HIS A 148 18.51 -9.29 -6.58
C HIS A 148 17.44 -8.74 -5.63
N LEU A 149 16.44 -9.55 -5.25
CA LEU A 149 15.37 -9.13 -4.34
C LEU A 149 15.92 -8.75 -2.97
N LEU A 150 16.76 -9.61 -2.39
CA LEU A 150 17.39 -9.38 -1.09
C LEU A 150 18.22 -8.10 -1.08
N LEU A 151 19.05 -7.89 -2.10
CA LEU A 151 19.90 -6.70 -2.19
C LEU A 151 19.05 -5.44 -2.38
N SER A 152 18.10 -5.45 -3.31
CA SER A 152 17.28 -4.27 -3.64
C SER A 152 16.43 -3.82 -2.46
N LEU A 153 15.76 -4.75 -1.77
CA LEU A 153 14.87 -4.47 -0.64
C LEU A 153 15.59 -4.15 0.67
N THR A 154 16.90 -4.42 0.76
CA THR A 154 17.77 -3.99 1.87
C THR A 154 18.62 -2.77 1.51
N GLY A 155 18.36 -2.14 0.35
CA GLY A 155 19.05 -0.93 -0.10
C GLY A 155 20.49 -1.12 -0.56
N LYS A 156 20.88 -2.35 -0.88
CA LYS A 156 22.20 -2.72 -1.40
C LYS A 156 22.20 -2.74 -2.93
N PRO A 157 23.38 -2.59 -3.58
CA PRO A 157 23.49 -2.60 -5.03
C PRO A 157 23.08 -3.94 -5.62
N SER A 158 22.22 -3.92 -6.64
CA SER A 158 21.70 -5.10 -7.32
C SER A 158 22.41 -5.32 -8.68
N PRO A 159 22.91 -6.54 -8.98
CA PRO A 159 23.45 -6.86 -10.30
C PRO A 159 22.45 -6.72 -11.45
N VAL A 160 21.17 -7.04 -11.21
CA VAL A 160 20.09 -6.89 -12.21
C VAL A 160 19.86 -5.42 -12.57
N PHE A 161 20.12 -4.51 -11.64
CA PHE A 161 20.09 -3.07 -11.88
C PHE A 161 21.47 -2.48 -12.22
N GLY A 162 22.42 -3.31 -12.68
CA GLY A 162 23.74 -2.83 -13.09
C GLY A 162 24.59 -2.26 -11.94
N GLY A 163 24.36 -2.72 -10.71
CA GLY A 163 25.04 -2.23 -9.51
C GLY A 163 24.40 -1.00 -8.86
N LEU A 164 23.20 -0.60 -9.30
CA LEU A 164 22.42 0.48 -8.71
C LEU A 164 21.59 0.00 -7.50
N CYS A 165 21.20 0.95 -6.66
CA CYS A 165 20.32 0.76 -5.51
C CYS A 165 18.87 1.04 -5.87
N ALA A 166 17.99 0.49 -5.06
CA ALA A 166 16.54 0.63 -5.22
C ALA A 166 15.86 1.12 -3.94
N GLY A 167 16.43 0.86 -2.77
CA GLY A 167 15.92 1.30 -1.46
C GLY A 167 17.00 1.88 -0.54
N ARG A 168 16.64 2.09 0.74
CA ARG A 168 17.58 2.57 1.78
C ARG A 168 18.31 1.43 2.46
N ASP A 169 19.63 1.58 2.62
CA ASP A 169 20.42 0.70 3.49
C ASP A 169 20.37 1.23 4.93
N LEU A 170 19.63 0.53 5.79
CA LEU A 170 19.48 0.85 7.22
C LEU A 170 20.42 0.02 8.11
N GLY A 171 21.26 -0.85 7.54
CA GLY A 171 22.25 -1.64 8.27
C GLY A 171 21.70 -2.78 9.13
N ASP A 172 20.40 -3.10 9.02
CA ASP A 172 19.71 -4.12 9.82
C ASP A 172 19.41 -5.42 9.05
N ASN A 173 19.61 -5.44 7.73
CA ASN A 173 19.26 -6.53 6.80
C ASN A 173 17.77 -6.92 6.79
N ILE A 174 16.89 -6.02 7.20
CA ILE A 174 15.44 -6.19 7.04
C ILE A 174 15.07 -5.71 5.63
N ALA A 175 14.41 -6.57 4.86
CA ALA A 175 13.82 -6.18 3.59
C ALA A 175 12.51 -5.45 3.84
N ARG A 176 12.32 -4.33 3.14
CA ARG A 176 11.16 -3.46 3.34
C ARG A 176 10.69 -2.81 2.05
N GLY A 177 9.42 -2.44 2.04
CA GLY A 177 8.79 -1.85 0.87
C GLY A 177 7.28 -1.85 1.00
N TYR A 178 6.58 -1.79 -0.13
CA TYR A 178 5.11 -1.88 -0.20
C TYR A 178 4.72 -2.75 -1.40
N ILE A 179 3.46 -3.17 -1.46
CA ILE A 179 2.95 -4.01 -2.56
C ILE A 179 1.69 -3.38 -3.12
N THR A 180 1.58 -3.36 -4.44
CA THR A 180 0.29 -3.09 -5.11
C THR A 180 -0.20 -4.33 -5.83
N VAL A 181 -1.52 -4.49 -5.87
CA VAL A 181 -2.20 -5.61 -6.52
C VAL A 181 -3.33 -5.07 -7.37
N ASP A 182 -3.24 -5.24 -8.68
CA ASP A 182 -4.22 -4.69 -9.63
C ASP A 182 -5.01 -5.81 -10.32
N THR A 183 -6.31 -5.61 -10.50
CA THR A 183 -7.07 -6.48 -11.42
C THR A 183 -6.60 -6.29 -12.85
N VAL A 184 -6.33 -7.38 -13.57
CA VAL A 184 -5.86 -7.36 -14.96
C VAL A 184 -6.70 -8.25 -15.87
N SER A 185 -6.78 -7.92 -17.15
CA SER A 185 -7.52 -8.70 -18.15
C SER A 185 -6.67 -9.80 -18.81
N ASN A 186 -5.35 -9.71 -18.66
CA ASN A 186 -4.37 -10.65 -19.18
C ASN A 186 -3.19 -10.77 -18.23
N CYS A 187 -2.52 -11.93 -18.24
CA CYS A 187 -1.21 -12.01 -17.63
C CYS A 187 -0.26 -11.04 -18.34
N THR A 188 0.49 -10.26 -17.56
CA THR A 188 1.43 -9.26 -18.06
C THR A 188 2.73 -9.29 -17.26
N LEU A 189 3.79 -8.70 -17.83
CA LEU A 189 5.08 -8.43 -17.18
C LEU A 189 5.37 -6.91 -17.15
N ARG A 190 4.34 -6.10 -17.42
CA ARG A 190 4.43 -4.65 -17.41
C ARG A 190 4.20 -4.13 -16.00
N PHE A 191 5.01 -3.17 -15.57
CA PHE A 191 4.74 -2.42 -14.35
C PHE A 191 3.70 -1.31 -14.59
N PRO A 192 3.09 -0.77 -13.54
CA PRO A 192 2.17 0.38 -13.61
C PRO A 192 2.68 1.60 -14.40
N GLY A 193 4.00 1.80 -14.44
CA GLY A 193 4.66 2.86 -15.21
C GLY A 193 4.84 2.58 -16.71
N ASP A 194 4.61 1.34 -17.16
CA ASP A 194 4.89 0.94 -18.53
C ASP A 194 3.75 1.29 -19.48
N PRO A 195 4.06 1.73 -20.72
CA PRO A 195 3.04 2.01 -21.72
C PRO A 195 2.12 0.81 -21.98
N GLY A 196 0.81 1.04 -21.88
CA GLY A 196 -0.22 0.04 -22.11
C GLY A 196 -0.69 -0.70 -20.85
N TYR A 197 -0.03 -0.52 -19.71
CA TYR A 197 -0.52 -1.09 -18.45
C TYR A 197 -1.88 -0.47 -18.07
N PHE A 198 -1.92 0.86 -17.96
CA PHE A 198 -3.16 1.63 -17.86
C PHE A 198 -3.53 2.25 -19.21
N LEU A 199 -4.80 2.09 -19.59
CA LEU A 199 -5.43 2.83 -20.69
C LEU A 199 -6.81 3.31 -20.26
N PRO A 200 -7.30 4.45 -20.80
CA PRO A 200 -8.58 5.02 -20.41
C PRO A 200 -9.72 4.01 -20.45
N GLY A 201 -10.53 4.00 -19.40
CA GLY A 201 -11.69 3.11 -19.28
C GLY A 201 -11.36 1.69 -18.80
N GLY A 202 -10.15 1.45 -18.29
CA GLY A 202 -9.72 0.11 -17.87
C GLY A 202 -9.53 -0.84 -19.07
N THR A 203 -9.07 -0.28 -20.20
CA THR A 203 -8.88 -1.01 -21.47
C THR A 203 -7.43 -1.46 -21.71
N GLY A 204 -6.54 -1.22 -20.74
CA GLY A 204 -5.16 -1.68 -20.75
C GLY A 204 -5.02 -3.10 -20.23
N ASP A 205 -3.82 -3.47 -19.80
CA ASP A 205 -3.63 -4.70 -19.04
C ASP A 205 -4.48 -4.64 -17.75
N ALA A 206 -4.40 -3.51 -17.03
CA ALA A 206 -5.18 -3.26 -15.83
C ALA A 206 -6.64 -2.89 -16.14
N THR A 207 -7.56 -3.50 -15.39
CA THR A 207 -9.00 -3.31 -15.50
C THR A 207 -9.52 -2.35 -14.43
N ASN A 208 -10.83 -2.09 -14.47
CA ASN A 208 -11.55 -1.35 -13.43
C ASN A 208 -12.52 -2.26 -12.65
N GLN A 209 -12.20 -3.55 -12.50
CA GLN A 209 -13.05 -4.50 -11.78
C GLN A 209 -12.86 -4.34 -10.27
N ASN A 210 -13.81 -3.69 -9.60
CA ASN A 210 -13.83 -3.56 -8.14
C ASN A 210 -14.27 -4.87 -7.46
N VAL A 211 -13.34 -5.83 -7.32
CA VAL A 211 -13.62 -7.20 -6.84
C VAL A 211 -12.57 -7.74 -5.88
N LEU A 212 -11.44 -7.07 -5.71
CA LEU A 212 -10.37 -7.52 -4.81
C LEU A 212 -10.61 -7.03 -3.39
N TRP A 213 -10.33 -7.88 -2.43
CA TRP A 213 -10.20 -7.50 -1.03
C TRP A 213 -9.06 -8.31 -0.40
N GLY A 214 -8.55 -7.88 0.75
CA GLY A 214 -7.42 -8.55 1.37
C GLY A 214 -7.03 -7.92 2.69
N ASP A 215 -6.13 -8.59 3.39
CA ASP A 215 -5.58 -8.18 4.66
C ASP A 215 -4.10 -8.55 4.74
N TYR A 216 -3.43 -8.04 5.77
CA TYR A 216 -2.05 -8.36 6.06
C TYR A 216 -1.78 -8.45 7.55
N PHE A 217 -0.74 -9.21 7.90
CA PHE A 217 -0.25 -9.37 9.25
C PHE A 217 1.26 -9.24 9.30
N TYR A 218 1.77 -8.46 10.25
CA TYR A 218 3.13 -8.60 10.75
C TYR A 218 3.15 -9.70 11.80
N VAL A 219 4.08 -10.64 11.66
CA VAL A 219 4.29 -11.74 12.61
C VAL A 219 5.75 -11.76 13.00
N ASP A 220 6.03 -11.64 14.29
CA ASP A 220 7.37 -11.78 14.87
C ASP A 220 7.31 -12.84 15.99
N GLU A 221 7.64 -14.07 15.60
CA GLU A 221 7.66 -15.21 16.52
C GLU A 221 8.70 -15.05 17.62
N SER A 222 9.82 -14.40 17.33
CA SER A 222 10.90 -14.15 18.30
C SER A 222 10.46 -13.28 19.47
N GLN A 223 9.41 -12.50 19.27
CA GLN A 223 8.84 -11.60 20.26
C GLN A 223 7.43 -12.00 20.72
N ASN A 224 6.91 -13.15 20.25
CA ASN A 224 5.52 -13.57 20.43
C ASN A 224 4.53 -12.43 20.10
N TYR A 225 4.68 -11.88 18.90
CA TYR A 225 4.03 -10.65 18.48
C TYR A 225 3.34 -10.82 17.12
N ALA A 226 2.11 -10.32 17.00
CA ALA A 226 1.44 -10.20 15.71
C ALA A 226 0.46 -9.02 15.69
N SER A 227 0.38 -8.32 14.57
CA SER A 227 -0.59 -7.24 14.35
C SER A 227 -0.95 -7.18 12.87
N GLY A 228 -2.11 -6.65 12.52
CA GLY A 228 -2.54 -6.61 11.13
C GLY A 228 -3.75 -5.71 10.92
N ASN A 229 -4.02 -5.44 9.65
CA ASN A 229 -5.09 -4.57 9.15
C ASN A 229 -5.59 -5.12 7.80
N PRO A 230 -6.79 -4.70 7.35
CA PRO A 230 -7.13 -4.77 5.94
C PRO A 230 -6.06 -4.08 5.07
N MET A 231 -5.85 -4.58 3.85
CA MET A 231 -5.11 -3.83 2.84
C MET A 231 -5.92 -2.60 2.44
N VAL A 232 -5.26 -1.57 1.90
CA VAL A 232 -5.97 -0.38 1.42
C VAL A 232 -6.71 -0.73 0.12
N HIS A 233 -8.03 -0.61 0.14
CA HIS A 233 -8.90 -0.84 -1.01
C HIS A 233 -9.00 0.44 -1.85
N ILE A 234 -8.59 0.37 -3.11
CA ILE A 234 -8.61 1.51 -4.02
C ILE A 234 -9.56 1.20 -5.19
N GLU A 235 -10.71 1.86 -5.21
CA GLU A 235 -11.70 1.67 -6.26
C GLU A 235 -11.26 2.31 -7.57
N ALA A 236 -11.74 1.72 -8.67
CA ALA A 236 -11.62 2.32 -10.00
C ALA A 236 -12.98 2.74 -10.58
N SER A 237 -13.03 3.89 -11.26
CA SER A 237 -14.18 4.32 -12.03
C SER A 237 -13.81 5.06 -13.31
N ALA A 238 -14.28 4.55 -14.45
CA ALA A 238 -14.10 5.19 -15.75
C ALA A 238 -15.11 6.32 -16.02
N THR A 239 -16.13 6.45 -15.19
CA THR A 239 -17.26 7.38 -15.40
C THR A 239 -17.30 8.51 -14.39
N ASP A 240 -16.51 8.43 -13.32
CA ASP A 240 -16.36 9.53 -12.37
C ASP A 240 -15.50 10.63 -12.97
N ALA A 241 -15.92 11.88 -12.85
CA ALA A 241 -15.09 13.00 -13.26
C ALA A 241 -13.75 13.02 -12.50
N GLN A 242 -13.75 12.70 -11.21
CA GLN A 242 -12.55 12.72 -10.36
C GLN A 242 -11.48 11.75 -10.85
N THR A 243 -11.88 10.58 -11.35
CA THR A 243 -10.95 9.53 -11.76
C THR A 243 -10.85 9.35 -13.27
N SER A 244 -11.61 10.11 -14.08
CA SER A 244 -11.58 9.98 -15.55
C SER A 244 -11.18 11.26 -16.29
N LEU A 245 -11.14 12.42 -15.63
CA LEU A 245 -10.72 13.66 -16.25
C LEU A 245 -9.20 13.88 -16.12
N PRO A 246 -8.50 14.20 -17.22
CA PRO A 246 -7.11 14.60 -17.16
C PRO A 246 -6.91 15.80 -16.22
N GLY A 247 -5.86 15.73 -15.42
CA GLY A 247 -5.44 16.76 -14.49
C GLY A 247 -5.86 16.54 -13.04
N GLN A 248 -6.76 15.60 -12.79
CA GLN A 248 -7.18 15.19 -11.45
C GLN A 248 -6.10 14.37 -10.73
N TYR A 249 -6.12 14.39 -9.40
CA TYR A 249 -5.30 13.47 -8.61
C TYR A 249 -5.91 12.05 -8.64
N THR A 250 -5.14 11.08 -9.10
CA THR A 250 -5.47 9.64 -9.08
C THR A 250 -4.34 8.84 -8.45
N PHE A 251 -4.64 7.65 -7.91
CA PHE A 251 -3.63 6.86 -7.17
C PHE A 251 -2.36 6.60 -7.99
N TYR A 252 -2.50 6.27 -9.27
CA TYR A 252 -1.38 6.03 -10.18
C TYR A 252 -1.08 7.21 -11.11
N GLY A 253 -1.55 8.41 -10.81
CA GLY A 253 -1.44 9.60 -11.66
C GLY A 253 -0.01 9.88 -12.15
N ARG A 254 0.99 9.69 -11.28
CA ARG A 254 2.43 9.83 -11.63
C ARG A 254 2.90 8.91 -12.75
N TYR A 255 2.30 7.74 -12.91
CA TYR A 255 2.66 6.74 -13.92
C TYR A 255 1.95 6.97 -15.26
N VAL A 256 0.80 7.65 -15.23
CA VAL A 256 0.00 7.96 -16.42
C VAL A 256 0.06 9.43 -16.82
N ASN A 257 1.05 10.17 -16.33
CA ASN A 257 1.22 11.62 -16.58
C ASN A 257 -0.02 12.45 -16.23
N TRP A 258 -0.72 12.08 -15.15
CA TRP A 258 -1.91 12.78 -14.65
C TRP A 258 -3.04 12.88 -15.69
N THR A 259 -3.11 11.92 -16.60
CA THR A 259 -4.20 11.82 -17.59
C THR A 259 -5.46 11.18 -17.02
N ALA A 260 -5.40 10.69 -15.78
CA ALA A 260 -6.41 9.87 -15.13
C ALA A 260 -6.75 8.57 -15.90
N ALA A 261 -5.85 8.11 -16.78
CA ALA A 261 -6.04 6.86 -17.52
C ALA A 261 -6.05 5.62 -16.61
N ASP A 262 -5.51 5.73 -15.40
CA ASP A 262 -5.56 4.67 -14.39
C ASP A 262 -6.95 4.54 -13.77
N ASN A 263 -7.79 5.58 -13.73
CA ASN A 263 -9.12 5.51 -13.12
C ASN A 263 -9.20 5.18 -11.63
N ARG A 264 -8.09 5.17 -10.88
CA ARG A 264 -8.10 4.86 -9.43
C ARG A 264 -8.39 6.11 -8.63
N GLU A 265 -9.26 5.99 -7.64
CA GLU A 265 -9.48 7.08 -6.69
C GLU A 265 -8.20 7.37 -5.88
N PRO A 266 -7.97 8.63 -5.48
CA PRO A 266 -6.79 8.96 -4.70
C PRO A 266 -7.02 8.76 -3.20
N LEU A 267 -5.92 8.63 -2.44
CA LEU A 267 -5.97 8.51 -0.96
C LEU A 267 -5.97 9.88 -0.25
N ALA A 268 -6.05 9.86 1.08
CA ALA A 268 -6.01 11.05 1.94
C ALA A 268 -4.63 11.72 2.00
N THR A 269 -4.61 12.98 2.43
CA THR A 269 -3.39 13.77 2.67
C THR A 269 -3.23 14.17 4.14
N GLY A 270 -4.34 14.27 4.87
CA GLY A 270 -4.41 14.65 6.29
C GLY A 270 -4.92 13.50 7.17
N PHE A 271 -4.29 13.32 8.32
CA PHE A 271 -4.60 12.23 9.26
C PHE A 271 -4.62 12.69 10.72
N ALA A 272 -5.44 12.01 11.53
CA ALA A 272 -5.36 12.04 12.98
C ALA A 272 -5.11 10.63 13.52
N SER A 273 -4.09 10.48 14.37
CA SER A 273 -3.78 9.20 15.01
C SER A 273 -3.56 9.38 16.52
N ARG A 274 -4.17 8.52 17.32
CA ARG A 274 -3.87 8.42 18.75
C ARG A 274 -2.50 7.77 18.94
N TYR A 275 -1.73 8.20 19.93
CA TYR A 275 -0.50 7.53 20.33
C TYR A 275 -0.41 7.33 21.84
N VAL A 276 0.39 6.34 22.22
CA VAL A 276 0.82 6.05 23.59
C VAL A 276 2.30 5.67 23.56
N THR A 277 3.11 6.25 24.44
CA THR A 277 4.54 5.91 24.59
C THR A 277 4.84 5.17 25.89
N HIS A 278 3.89 5.18 26.83
CA HIS A 278 4.01 4.54 28.14
C HIS A 278 2.74 3.76 28.53
N GLY A 279 2.76 3.15 29.71
CA GLY A 279 1.64 2.39 30.26
C GLY A 279 1.63 0.94 29.82
N THR A 280 0.44 0.38 29.60
CA THR A 280 0.26 -1.06 29.33
C THR A 280 0.85 -1.46 27.98
N PHE A 281 0.80 -0.57 26.98
CA PHE A 281 1.50 -0.68 25.70
C PHE A 281 2.98 -0.30 25.86
N SER A 282 3.73 -1.13 26.56
CA SER A 282 5.13 -0.85 26.93
C SER A 282 6.10 -0.79 25.74
N GLY A 283 5.69 -1.25 24.56
CA GLY A 283 6.43 -1.09 23.31
C GLY A 283 6.03 0.15 22.51
N GLY A 284 5.11 0.97 23.04
CA GLY A 284 4.70 2.25 22.49
C GLY A 284 3.80 2.14 21.26
N THR A 285 3.86 3.19 20.44
CA THR A 285 3.13 3.31 19.16
C THR A 285 4.13 3.44 18.02
N ASP A 286 3.93 2.69 16.95
CA ASP A 286 4.52 2.94 15.65
C ASP A 286 3.47 3.51 14.71
N LEU A 287 3.89 4.46 13.86
CA LEU A 287 3.15 4.86 12.69
C LEU A 287 3.77 4.22 11.46
N ILE A 288 2.96 3.47 10.72
CA ILE A 288 3.30 2.85 9.45
C ILE A 288 2.72 3.74 8.37
N VAL A 289 3.57 4.24 7.48
CA VAL A 289 3.20 5.29 6.54
C VAL A 289 3.62 4.89 5.13
N TRP A 290 2.65 4.91 4.23
CA TRP A 290 2.86 4.97 2.79
C TRP A 290 2.65 6.42 2.29
N ARG A 291 3.47 6.91 1.37
CA ARG A 291 3.40 8.27 0.82
C ARG A 291 3.68 8.26 -0.67
N ASP A 292 2.99 9.11 -1.42
CA ASP A 292 3.28 9.33 -2.83
C ASP A 292 4.41 10.35 -3.04
N SER A 293 5.52 9.94 -3.66
CA SER A 293 6.58 10.88 -4.06
C SER A 293 6.24 11.68 -5.31
N LYS A 294 5.21 11.27 -6.06
CA LYS A 294 4.81 11.79 -7.37
C LYS A 294 5.85 11.58 -8.46
N VAL A 295 6.86 10.73 -8.22
CA VAL A 295 7.91 10.39 -9.18
C VAL A 295 7.81 8.92 -9.56
N ASN A 296 7.86 8.62 -10.85
CA ASN A 296 8.12 7.28 -11.35
C ASN A 296 9.61 6.96 -11.15
N GLN A 297 9.95 6.40 -9.99
CA GLN A 297 11.33 6.23 -9.56
C GLN A 297 11.98 4.97 -10.15
N GLY A 298 13.11 5.15 -10.84
CA GLY A 298 13.98 4.06 -11.28
C GLY A 298 15.12 3.76 -10.29
N PRO A 299 15.94 2.72 -10.54
CA PRO A 299 17.16 2.48 -9.77
C PRO A 299 18.11 3.69 -9.81
N PHE A 300 18.86 3.91 -8.73
CA PHE A 300 19.72 5.10 -8.55
C PHE A 300 21.08 4.74 -7.96
N THR A 301 22.02 5.69 -8.00
CA THR A 301 23.39 5.47 -7.51
C THR A 301 23.44 5.30 -5.99
N CYS A 302 24.05 4.22 -5.52
CA CYS A 302 24.26 3.97 -4.09
C CYS A 302 25.36 4.87 -3.47
N PRO A 303 25.34 5.11 -2.15
CA PRO A 303 24.21 4.92 -1.24
C PRO A 303 23.20 6.07 -1.38
N VAL A 304 22.08 5.99 -0.66
CA VAL A 304 21.12 7.11 -0.50
C VAL A 304 21.82 8.25 0.27
N ALA A 305 22.50 9.13 -0.46
CA ALA A 305 23.27 10.24 0.08
C ALA A 305 23.03 11.53 -0.73
N PRO A 306 23.29 12.72 -0.17
CA PRO A 306 23.21 13.96 -0.93
C PRO A 306 24.04 13.89 -2.23
N GLY A 307 23.42 14.20 -3.36
CA GLY A 307 24.04 14.14 -4.70
C GLY A 307 23.84 12.82 -5.46
N THR A 308 23.48 11.73 -4.79
CA THR A 308 23.24 10.41 -5.42
C THR A 308 21.84 9.83 -5.16
N ARG A 309 21.15 10.33 -4.12
CA ARG A 309 19.77 9.96 -3.77
C ARG A 309 18.74 10.45 -4.80
N PRO A 310 17.55 9.84 -4.86
CA PRO A 310 16.42 10.39 -5.60
C PRO A 310 16.15 11.86 -5.26
N PRO A 311 15.83 12.71 -6.25
CA PRO A 311 15.66 14.15 -6.03
C PRO A 311 14.48 14.49 -5.11
N TRP A 312 13.48 13.62 -5.02
CA TRP A 312 12.35 13.78 -4.12
C TRP A 312 12.64 13.37 -2.67
N TYR A 313 13.71 12.61 -2.43
CA TYR A 313 14.08 12.12 -1.10
C TYR A 313 15.00 13.11 -0.36
N PRO A 314 14.78 13.37 0.94
CA PRO A 314 13.67 12.90 1.75
C PRO A 314 12.37 13.66 1.45
N LEU A 315 11.23 12.98 1.56
CA LEU A 315 9.93 13.63 1.58
C LEU A 315 9.80 14.49 2.85
N GLY A 316 9.39 15.74 2.65
CA GLY A 316 8.91 16.64 3.70
C GLY A 316 7.41 16.50 3.92
N GLN A 317 6.87 17.24 4.86
CA GLN A 317 5.44 17.33 5.13
C GLN A 317 5.06 18.77 5.49
N GLU A 318 3.82 19.18 5.25
CA GLU A 318 3.40 20.55 5.50
C GLU A 318 3.26 20.86 6.99
N GLY A 319 2.82 19.88 7.80
CA GLY A 319 2.57 20.13 9.21
C GLY A 319 2.44 18.87 10.05
N ILE A 320 2.89 19.01 11.31
CA ILE A 320 2.64 18.05 12.38
C ILE A 320 2.25 18.87 13.60
N VAL A 321 1.15 18.49 14.26
CA VAL A 321 0.74 19.05 15.55
C VAL A 321 0.48 17.90 16.50
N ILE A 322 1.08 17.95 17.68
CA ILE A 322 0.98 16.92 18.71
C ILE A 322 0.14 17.46 19.84
N PHE A 323 -0.91 16.76 20.22
CA PHE A 323 -1.79 17.13 21.31
C PHE A 323 -1.61 16.16 22.48
N ASP A 324 -1.78 16.64 23.71
CA ASP A 324 -2.04 15.79 24.87
C ASP A 324 -3.54 15.43 24.97
N GLU A 325 -3.93 14.68 25.99
CA GLU A 325 -5.34 14.33 26.26
C GLU A 325 -6.18 15.50 26.82
N ALA A 326 -5.55 16.66 27.08
CA ALA A 326 -6.20 17.90 27.53
C ALA A 326 -6.24 18.98 26.43
N GLU A 327 -6.00 18.59 25.18
CA GLU A 327 -6.04 19.44 23.98
C GLU A 327 -4.93 20.50 23.90
N HIS A 328 -3.88 20.42 24.72
CA HIS A 328 -2.73 21.32 24.60
C HIS A 328 -1.90 20.97 23.37
N PRO A 329 -1.77 21.88 22.39
CA PRO A 329 -0.98 21.61 21.20
C PRO A 329 0.50 21.90 21.44
N GLN A 330 1.34 21.03 20.91
CA GLN A 330 2.73 21.32 20.60
C GLN A 330 2.93 21.19 19.10
N VAL A 331 3.22 22.32 18.46
CA VAL A 331 3.85 22.33 17.14
C VAL A 331 5.36 22.19 17.38
N PRO A 332 6.07 21.26 16.70
CA PRO A 332 7.53 21.22 16.72
C PRO A 332 8.08 22.63 16.47
N GLN A 333 8.73 23.21 17.48
CA GLN A 333 9.00 24.64 17.58
C GLN A 333 9.77 25.18 16.38
N THR A 334 9.49 26.43 15.99
CA THR A 334 10.45 27.33 15.33
C THR A 334 10.95 28.32 16.38
N PHE A 335 12.27 28.38 16.66
CA PHE A 335 12.79 29.25 17.73
C PHE A 335 12.78 30.73 17.29
N PRO A 336 12.09 31.66 17.98
CA PRO A 336 12.00 33.06 17.55
C PRO A 336 13.25 33.90 17.93
N VAL A 337 14.42 33.28 18.09
CA VAL A 337 15.66 33.95 18.52
C VAL A 337 16.84 33.60 17.60
N SER A 338 17.72 34.58 17.38
CA SER A 338 18.94 34.44 16.57
C SER A 338 20.20 34.28 17.44
N PRO A 339 21.18 33.45 17.03
CA PRO A 339 21.10 32.54 15.88
C PRO A 339 20.09 31.44 16.16
N GLN A 340 19.29 31.08 15.15
CA GLN A 340 18.47 29.89 15.29
C GLN A 340 19.44 28.70 15.46
N PRO A 341 19.27 27.88 16.51
CA PRO A 341 19.89 26.57 16.51
C PRO A 341 19.54 25.89 15.18
N PRO A 342 20.46 25.14 14.53
CA PRO A 342 20.10 24.36 13.36
C PRO A 342 18.91 23.47 13.73
N GLN A 343 17.71 23.87 13.31
CA GLN A 343 16.54 23.06 13.53
C GLN A 343 16.62 21.98 12.47
N ALA A 344 16.94 20.77 12.90
CA ALA A 344 16.66 19.62 12.07
C ALA A 344 15.16 19.68 11.78
N SER A 345 14.79 19.95 10.53
CA SER A 345 13.43 19.74 10.05
C SER A 345 13.01 18.35 10.54
N LEU A 346 11.92 18.30 11.32
CA LEU A 346 11.38 17.03 11.75
C LEU A 346 10.85 16.34 10.50
N LEU A 347 11.55 15.31 10.02
CA LEU A 347 11.19 14.53 8.84
C LEU A 347 10.94 13.10 9.30
N PRO A 348 9.79 12.81 9.93
CA PRO A 348 9.51 11.48 10.45
C PRO A 348 9.24 10.50 9.32
N PHE A 349 8.82 10.99 8.15
CA PHE A 349 8.38 10.20 6.99
C PHE A 349 9.14 10.52 5.69
N PRO A 350 10.46 10.33 5.64
CA PRO A 350 11.29 10.71 4.48
C PRO A 350 11.16 9.79 3.26
N ALA A 351 10.74 8.53 3.42
CA ALA A 351 10.60 7.55 2.32
C ALA A 351 9.13 7.35 1.95
N GLU A 352 8.87 6.63 0.84
CA GLU A 352 7.50 6.30 0.45
C GLU A 352 6.89 5.25 1.34
N ALA A 353 7.63 4.23 1.79
CA ALA A 353 7.11 3.21 2.70
C ALA A 353 8.01 3.04 3.92
N GLN A 354 7.44 3.16 5.12
CA GLN A 354 8.23 3.09 6.35
C GLN A 354 7.40 2.94 7.63
N ARG A 355 8.08 2.50 8.68
CA ARG A 355 7.61 2.45 10.06
C ARG A 355 8.42 3.42 10.92
N THR A 356 7.74 4.24 11.72
CA THR A 356 8.36 5.24 12.60
C THR A 356 7.80 5.14 14.02
N ALA A 357 8.69 4.92 14.99
CA ALA A 357 8.32 4.89 16.40
C ALA A 357 7.98 6.29 16.93
N VAL A 358 6.78 6.44 17.49
CA VAL A 358 6.34 7.65 18.19
C VAL A 358 7.06 7.73 19.54
N GLY A 359 7.62 8.91 19.85
CA GLY A 359 8.52 9.11 20.99
C GLY A 359 9.97 8.70 20.72
N GLY A 360 10.26 8.15 19.54
CA GLY A 360 11.63 7.87 19.08
C GLY A 360 12.34 9.11 18.52
N ALA A 361 13.60 8.95 18.14
CA ALA A 361 14.41 10.05 17.60
C ALA A 361 13.86 10.64 16.28
N GLY A 362 13.15 9.83 15.48
CA GLY A 362 12.53 10.26 14.22
C GLY A 362 11.20 11.00 14.39
N LEU A 363 10.48 10.77 15.48
CA LEU A 363 9.21 11.41 15.81
C LEU A 363 9.09 11.60 17.34
N PRO A 364 9.85 12.55 17.93
CA PRO A 364 9.78 12.82 19.34
C PRO A 364 8.42 13.44 19.68
N VAL A 365 7.84 13.00 20.80
CA VAL A 365 6.60 13.57 21.35
C VAL A 365 6.85 14.09 22.76
N PRO A 366 6.25 15.21 23.16
CA PRO A 366 6.44 15.82 24.48
C PRO A 366 5.54 15.22 25.57
N PHE A 367 4.52 14.45 25.18
CA PHE A 367 3.54 13.86 26.08
C PHE A 367 3.57 12.34 25.97
N ASP A 368 3.13 11.66 27.02
CA ASP A 368 3.09 10.19 27.04
C ASP A 368 1.85 9.62 26.33
N PHE A 369 0.78 10.41 26.29
CA PHE A 369 -0.53 10.06 25.74
C PHE A 369 -1.13 11.25 25.01
N GLY A 370 -1.78 10.99 23.87
CA GLY A 370 -2.48 12.03 23.13
C GLY A 370 -2.77 11.62 21.70
N TRP A 371 -2.83 12.60 20.81
CA TRP A 371 -3.01 12.37 19.38
C TRP A 371 -2.14 13.29 18.53
N ILE A 372 -1.85 12.85 17.30
CA ILE A 372 -1.02 13.57 16.34
C ILE A 372 -1.89 13.88 15.13
N TYR A 373 -1.93 15.15 14.77
CA TYR A 373 -2.37 15.62 13.46
C TYR A 373 -1.19 15.58 12.50
N LEU A 374 -1.40 14.96 11.34
CA LEU A 374 -0.43 14.86 10.26
C LEU A 374 -1.01 15.49 9.01
N ASN A 375 -0.30 16.44 8.42
CA ASN A 375 -0.56 16.90 7.06
C ASN A 375 0.60 16.48 6.16
N LEU A 376 0.38 15.40 5.40
CA LEU A 376 1.41 14.72 4.62
C LEU A 376 1.49 15.19 3.16
N ASN A 377 0.84 16.31 2.82
CA ASN A 377 1.17 17.05 1.61
C ASN A 377 2.66 17.38 1.58
N THR A 378 3.25 17.40 0.39
CA THR A 378 4.71 17.47 0.27
C THR A 378 5.18 18.90 0.05
N LEU A 379 6.21 19.29 0.81
CA LEU A 379 6.95 20.53 0.60
C LEU A 379 8.10 20.36 -0.40
N VAL A 380 8.36 19.13 -0.85
CA VAL A 380 9.41 18.86 -1.83
C VAL A 380 8.95 19.39 -3.18
N THR A 381 9.80 20.19 -3.81
CA THR A 381 9.53 20.67 -5.16
C THR A 381 9.27 19.49 -6.09
N ALA A 382 8.10 19.54 -6.72
CA ALA A 382 7.68 18.72 -7.85
C ALA A 382 8.86 18.30 -8.74
N ALA A 383 9.22 17.01 -8.73
CA ALA A 383 10.09 16.43 -9.73
C ALA A 383 9.22 15.93 -10.89
N GLY A 384 9.36 16.51 -12.08
CA GLY A 384 8.56 16.15 -13.25
C GLY A 384 7.13 16.67 -13.22
N ASN A 385 6.24 16.01 -13.97
CA ASN A 385 4.82 16.38 -14.05
C ASN A 385 4.14 16.12 -12.71
N ASN A 386 3.27 17.05 -12.29
CA ASN A 386 2.50 16.98 -11.05
C ASN A 386 1.01 17.16 -11.38
N PRO A 387 0.09 16.76 -10.48
CA PRO A 387 -1.33 16.92 -10.72
C PRO A 387 -1.61 18.42 -10.92
N PRO A 388 -2.15 18.82 -12.09
CA PRO A 388 -2.45 20.22 -12.37
C PRO A 388 -3.44 20.87 -11.39
N GLU A 389 -4.37 20.11 -10.81
CA GLU A 389 -5.36 20.68 -9.89
C GLU A 389 -4.74 21.21 -8.61
N ASP A 390 -3.79 20.45 -8.05
CA ASP A 390 -3.05 20.80 -6.85
C ASP A 390 -1.66 20.15 -6.88
N PRO A 391 -0.63 20.90 -7.30
CA PRO A 391 0.74 20.38 -7.35
C PRO A 391 1.34 20.09 -5.97
N ARG A 392 0.79 20.61 -4.87
CA ARG A 392 1.29 20.38 -3.50
C ARG A 392 0.65 19.18 -2.84
N ALA A 393 -0.55 18.79 -3.27
CA ALA A 393 -1.20 17.56 -2.83
C ALA A 393 -0.22 16.37 -2.89
N ALA A 394 -0.21 15.56 -1.84
CA ALA A 394 0.47 14.27 -1.82
C ALA A 394 -0.36 13.29 -1.01
N GLN A 395 -0.96 12.33 -1.71
CA GLN A 395 -1.70 11.26 -1.08
C GLN A 395 -0.78 10.39 -0.21
N ALA A 396 -1.35 9.77 0.81
CA ALA A 396 -0.66 8.91 1.75
C ALA A 396 -1.63 7.90 2.37
N TRP A 397 -1.09 6.97 3.14
CA TRP A 397 -1.84 6.10 4.03
C TRP A 397 -1.10 6.00 5.37
N VAL A 398 -1.83 6.03 6.47
CA VAL A 398 -1.25 5.95 7.82
C VAL A 398 -1.98 4.87 8.61
N THR A 399 -1.25 3.84 9.02
CA THR A 399 -1.70 2.83 9.98
C THR A 399 -0.99 3.05 11.30
N THR A 400 -1.72 2.87 12.40
CA THR A 400 -1.23 2.99 13.77
C THR A 400 -1.10 1.61 14.37
N GLU A 401 0.04 1.33 14.98
CA GLU A 401 0.29 0.06 15.67
C GLU A 401 0.70 0.33 17.12
N MET A 402 -0.10 -0.15 18.07
CA MET A 402 0.20 -0.06 19.50
C MET A 402 0.59 -1.43 20.02
N LYS A 403 1.71 -1.51 20.76
CA LYS A 403 2.28 -2.81 21.14
C LYS A 403 2.76 -2.91 22.58
N ALA A 404 2.60 -4.10 23.14
CA ALA A 404 3.25 -4.59 24.34
C ALA A 404 3.88 -5.95 24.00
N MET A 405 5.17 -5.94 23.70
CA MET A 405 5.89 -7.13 23.22
C MET A 405 5.69 -8.33 24.17
N GLY A 406 5.43 -9.50 23.58
CA GLY A 406 5.13 -10.73 24.31
C GLY A 406 3.77 -10.77 25.02
N ARG A 407 2.87 -9.81 24.77
CA ARG A 407 1.57 -9.73 25.46
C ARG A 407 0.40 -9.46 24.51
N PHE A 408 0.33 -8.27 23.93
CA PHE A 408 -0.78 -7.86 23.06
C PHE A 408 -0.35 -6.71 22.15
N SER A 409 -1.08 -6.58 21.05
CA SER A 409 -0.85 -5.59 20.00
C SER A 409 -2.15 -5.32 19.26
N VAL A 410 -2.28 -4.11 18.75
CA VAL A 410 -3.44 -3.67 17.97
C VAL A 410 -2.95 -2.79 16.83
N GLY A 411 -3.36 -3.14 15.61
CA GLY A 411 -3.25 -2.32 14.41
C GLY A 411 -4.61 -1.73 14.05
N PHE A 412 -4.64 -0.48 13.61
CA PHE A 412 -5.82 0.20 13.10
C PHE A 412 -5.42 1.39 12.22
N ASP A 413 -6.26 1.77 11.27
CA ASP A 413 -5.97 2.91 10.40
C ASP A 413 -6.14 4.23 11.13
N ALA A 414 -5.28 5.21 10.81
CA ALA A 414 -5.46 6.57 11.28
C ALA A 414 -6.72 7.16 10.65
N VAL A 415 -7.36 8.09 11.35
CA VAL A 415 -8.55 8.77 10.84
C VAL A 415 -8.12 9.69 9.70
N GLN A 416 -8.67 9.45 8.50
CA GLN A 416 -8.51 10.33 7.35
C GLN A 416 -9.33 11.62 7.58
N LEU A 417 -8.72 12.78 7.37
CA LEU A 417 -9.35 14.09 7.60
C LEU A 417 -9.72 14.78 6.28
N ASP A 418 -9.25 14.27 5.16
CA ASP A 418 -9.51 14.76 3.80
C ASP A 418 -9.30 13.65 2.76
N SER A 419 -9.31 14.05 1.49
CA SER A 419 -8.86 13.24 0.34
C SER A 419 -8.04 14.11 -0.59
N ALA A 420 -7.08 13.55 -1.33
CA ALA A 420 -6.33 14.30 -2.34
C ALA A 420 -7.21 14.81 -3.50
N CYS A 421 -8.48 14.38 -3.62
CA CYS A 421 -9.45 15.06 -4.48
C CYS A 421 -9.69 16.52 -4.08
N GLN A 422 -9.55 16.82 -2.78
CA GLN A 422 -9.69 18.15 -2.21
C GLN A 422 -8.76 18.26 -1.00
N ALA A 423 -7.45 18.26 -1.27
CA ALA A 423 -6.43 18.26 -0.24
C ALA A 423 -6.56 19.48 0.68
N VAL A 424 -6.48 19.25 1.99
CA VAL A 424 -6.41 20.33 2.97
C VAL A 424 -4.94 20.65 3.18
N HIS A 425 -4.55 21.91 2.95
CA HIS A 425 -3.19 22.36 3.24
C HIS A 425 -3.03 22.88 4.66
N PHE A 426 -1.85 22.68 5.23
CA PHE A 426 -1.54 23.17 6.57
C PHE A 426 -1.20 24.66 6.53
N THR A 427 -2.01 25.47 7.21
CA THR A 427 -1.65 26.83 7.60
C THR A 427 -1.30 26.81 9.08
N PRO A 428 -0.05 27.11 9.48
CA PRO A 428 0.28 27.29 10.87
C PRO A 428 -0.58 28.45 11.41
N GLY A 429 -1.55 28.14 12.28
CA GLY A 429 -2.27 29.15 13.03
C GLY A 429 -1.35 29.83 14.06
N PRO A 430 -1.67 31.06 14.49
CA PRO A 430 -1.01 31.69 15.63
C PRO A 430 -1.19 30.90 16.93
#